data_AF-A0A1R1C330-F1
#
_entry.id   AF-A0A1R1C330-F1
#
_cell.length_a   1.000
_cell.length_b   1.000
_cell.length_c   1.000
_cell.angle_alpha   90.00
_cell.angle_beta   90.00
_cell.angle_gamma   90.00
#
_symmetry.space_group_name_H-M   'P 1'
#
loop_
_entity.id
_entity.type
_entity.pdbx_description
1 polymer ?
#
loop_
_entity_poly.entity_id
_entity_poly.type
_entity_poly.pdbx_seq_one_letter_code
_entity_poly.pdbx_strand_id
1 'polypeptide(L)'
;MDNRQKLGAILLFAGILLYGAIHIASVIHMPSVMVWSDTWGQYFAAVSETHGWVGYVLAILLFIVGALLLLTVFVSELPKSTMIQDIRERDQEFEEKYRNGRH
;
A
#
# COMPACT_ATOMS: atom_id res chain seq x y z
N MET A 1 11.26 4.36 15.67
CA MET A 1 10.22 4.68 14.67
C MET A 1 10.48 6.08 14.16
N ASP A 2 11.01 6.17 12.94
CA ASP A 2 11.36 7.43 12.27
C ASP A 2 10.09 8.29 12.07
N ASN A 3 10.23 9.63 12.09
CA ASN A 3 9.08 10.55 11.95
C ASN A 3 8.30 10.29 10.65
N ARG A 4 9.00 9.88 9.59
CA ARG A 4 8.40 9.50 8.31
C ARG A 4 7.53 8.24 8.40
N GLN A 5 7.90 7.27 9.24
CA GLN A 5 7.10 6.05 9.46
C GLN A 5 5.83 6.37 10.24
N LYS A 6 5.93 7.20 11.28
CA LYS A 6 4.77 7.66 12.06
C LYS A 6 3.80 8.41 11.15
N LEU A 7 4.32 9.32 10.33
CA LEU A 7 3.51 10.08 9.38
C LEU A 7 2.87 9.16 8.32
N GLY A 8 3.63 8.24 7.75
CA GLY A 8 3.13 7.27 6.78
C GLY A 8 2.02 6.38 7.34
N ALA A 9 2.18 5.88 8.57
CA ALA A 9 1.16 5.10 9.27
C ALA A 9 -0.11 5.92 9.54
N ILE A 10 0.03 7.16 10.02
CA ILE A 10 -1.11 8.06 10.26
C ILE A 10 -1.86 8.35 8.95
N LEU A 11 -1.14 8.70 7.89
CA LEU A 11 -1.73 9.01 6.59
C LEU A 11 -2.44 7.81 5.97
N LEU A 12 -1.81 6.62 6.04
CA LEU A 12 -2.42 5.39 5.56
C LEU A 12 -3.71 5.07 6.32
N PHE A 13 -3.66 5.11 7.65
CA PHE A 13 -4.81 4.81 8.50
C PHE A 13 -5.93 5.83 8.31
N ALA A 14 -5.59 7.12 8.23
CA ALA A 14 -6.55 8.18 7.92
C ALA A 14 -7.21 8.00 6.55
N GLY A 15 -6.44 7.61 5.53
CA GLY A 15 -6.95 7.30 4.19
C GLY A 15 -7.95 6.14 4.21
N ILE A 16 -7.64 5.05 4.93
CA ILE A 16 -8.54 3.89 5.07
C ILE A 16 -9.83 4.28 5.78
N LEU A 17 -9.74 5.03 6.88
CA LEU A 17 -10.93 5.48 7.62
C LEU A 17 -11.80 6.41 6.79
N LEU A 18 -11.20 7.37 6.09
CA LEU A 18 -11.91 8.29 5.23
C LEU A 18 -12.61 7.54 4.08
N TYR A 19 -11.92 6.61 3.43
CA TYR A 19 -12.49 5.75 2.39
C TYR A 19 -13.70 4.95 2.90
N GLY A 20 -13.57 4.34 4.07
CA GLY A 20 -14.65 3.60 4.72
C GLY A 20 -15.84 4.49 5.08
N ALA A 21 -15.60 5.67 5.64
CA ALA A 21 -16.64 6.63 5.98
C ALA A 21 -17.45 7.07 4.75
N ILE A 22 -16.79 7.33 3.62
CA ILE A 22 -17.45 7.69 2.36
C ILE A 22 -18.30 6.53 1.83
N HIS A 23 -17.80 5.30 1.90
CA HIS A 23 -18.59 4.13 1.50
C HIS A 23 -19.84 3.96 2.37
N ILE A 24 -19.68 4.05 3.69
CA ILE A 24 -20.80 3.94 4.62
C ILE A 24 -21.82 5.04 4.35
N ALA A 25 -21.38 6.30 4.22
CA ALA A 25 -22.26 7.43 3.90
C ALA A 25 -23.00 7.22 2.56
N SER A 26 -22.30 6.73 1.54
CA SER A 26 -22.88 6.48 0.22
C SER A 26 -23.91 5.34 0.25
N VAL A 27 -23.64 4.26 0.98
CA VAL A 27 -24.58 3.15 1.14
C VAL A 27 -25.81 3.56 1.94
N ILE A 28 -25.65 4.37 2.99
CA ILE A 28 -26.78 4.92 3.76
C ILE A 28 -27.63 5.85 2.89
N HIS A 29 -27.02 6.60 1.97
CA HIS A 29 -27.73 7.51 1.08
C HIS A 29 -28.29 6.83 -0.17
N MET A 30 -27.84 5.62 -0.49
CA MET A 30 -28.28 4.88 -1.68
C MET A 30 -29.80 4.71 -1.78
N PRO A 31 -30.56 4.43 -0.69
CA PRO A 31 -32.02 4.30 -0.75
C PRO A 31 -32.76 5.60 -1.08
N SER A 32 -32.17 6.77 -0.82
CA SER A 32 -32.77 8.07 -1.18
C SER A 32 -32.54 8.46 -2.63
N VAL A 33 -31.66 7.76 -3.35
CA VAL A 33 -31.39 8.02 -4.76
C VAL A 33 -32.44 7.33 -5.62
N MET A 34 -33.44 8.10 -6.03
CA MET A 34 -34.53 7.62 -6.90
C MET A 34 -34.12 7.51 -8.38
N VAL A 35 -32.97 8.06 -8.78
CA VAL A 35 -32.48 8.02 -10.16
C VAL A 35 -31.60 6.79 -10.36
N TRP A 36 -32.07 5.84 -11.16
CA TRP A 36 -31.26 4.73 -11.64
C TRP A 36 -30.41 5.21 -12.83
N SER A 37 -29.10 5.35 -12.63
CA SER A 37 -28.17 5.59 -13.73
C SER A 37 -27.82 4.27 -14.40
N ASP A 38 -28.25 4.07 -15.66
CA ASP A 38 -27.92 2.88 -16.45
C ASP A 38 -26.42 2.75 -16.75
N THR A 39 -25.64 3.83 -16.62
CA THR A 39 -24.23 3.86 -17.01
C THR A 39 -23.28 3.47 -15.88
N TRP A 40 -23.57 3.87 -14.64
CA TRP A 40 -22.67 3.67 -13.49
C TRP A 40 -23.37 3.10 -12.24
N GLY A 41 -24.69 2.88 -12.28
CA GLY A 41 -25.46 2.31 -11.17
C GLY A 41 -25.78 3.31 -10.03
N GLN A 42 -26.68 2.90 -9.12
CA GLN A 42 -27.18 3.73 -8.02
C GLN A 42 -26.09 4.14 -7.00
N TYR A 43 -25.05 3.32 -6.83
CA TYR A 43 -23.98 3.62 -5.87
C TYR A 43 -23.19 4.88 -6.27
N PHE A 44 -22.80 5.02 -7.54
CA PHE A 44 -22.06 6.18 -8.01
C PHE A 44 -22.92 7.45 -8.03
N ALA A 45 -24.22 7.32 -8.25
CA ALA A 45 -25.17 8.41 -8.10
C ALA A 45 -25.24 8.89 -6.63
N ALA A 46 -25.31 7.97 -5.67
CA ALA A 46 -25.27 8.29 -4.24
C ALA A 46 -23.96 8.97 -3.79
N VAL A 47 -22.81 8.49 -4.30
CA VAL A 47 -21.50 9.13 -4.06
C VAL A 47 -21.46 10.54 -4.65
N SER A 48 -22.09 10.76 -5.80
CA SER A 48 -22.14 12.08 -6.43
C SER A 48 -23.01 13.08 -5.68
N GLU A 49 -24.20 12.65 -5.22
CA GLU A 49 -25.12 13.51 -4.47
C GLU A 49 -24.59 13.85 -3.07
N THR A 50 -23.88 12.92 -2.43
CA THR A 50 -23.18 13.15 -1.15
C THR A 50 -21.90 13.97 -1.28
N HIS A 51 -21.54 14.42 -2.49
CA HIS A 51 -20.26 15.09 -2.78
C HIS A 51 -19.04 14.24 -2.35
N GLY A 52 -19.22 12.92 -2.23
CA GLY A 52 -18.23 11.98 -1.71
C GLY A 52 -17.00 11.84 -2.61
N TRP A 53 -17.07 12.27 -3.87
CA TRP A 53 -15.96 12.24 -4.83
C TRP A 53 -14.71 12.96 -4.36
N VAL A 54 -14.86 14.15 -3.77
CA VAL A 54 -13.70 14.92 -3.27
C VAL A 54 -13.02 14.17 -2.14
N GLY A 55 -13.81 13.64 -1.21
CA GLY A 55 -13.31 12.80 -0.13
C GLY A 55 -12.67 11.51 -0.64
N TYR A 56 -13.21 10.93 -1.72
CA TYR A 56 -12.74 9.66 -2.28
C TYR A 56 -11.36 9.83 -2.92
N VAL A 57 -11.19 10.89 -3.72
CA VAL A 57 -9.89 11.26 -4.29
C VAL A 57 -8.88 11.53 -3.18
N LEU A 58 -9.28 12.28 -2.14
CA LEU A 58 -8.40 12.58 -1.01
C LEU A 58 -7.99 11.32 -0.24
N ALA A 59 -8.92 10.39 -0.01
CA ALA A 59 -8.67 9.12 0.65
C ALA A 59 -7.64 8.27 -0.12
N ILE A 60 -7.77 8.21 -1.46
CA ILE A 60 -6.81 7.51 -2.32
C ILE A 60 -5.43 8.16 -2.23
N LEU A 61 -5.35 9.49 -2.29
CA LEU A 61 -4.07 10.20 -2.18
C LEU A 61 -3.39 9.93 -0.83
N LEU A 62 -4.15 10.00 0.27
CA LEU A 62 -3.65 9.69 1.61
C LEU A 62 -3.15 8.25 1.71
N PHE A 63 -3.90 7.31 1.13
CA PHE A 63 -3.52 5.90 1.08
C PHE A 63 -2.22 5.68 0.30
N ILE A 64 -2.12 6.22 -0.93
CA ILE A 64 -0.94 6.08 -1.79
C ILE A 64 0.29 6.69 -1.11
N VAL A 65 0.18 7.92 -0.59
CA VAL A 65 1.30 8.60 0.07
C VAL A 65 1.72 7.85 1.34
N GLY A 66 0.76 7.43 2.16
CA GLY A 66 1.03 6.63 3.36
C GLY A 66 1.71 5.31 3.04
N ALA A 67 1.23 4.60 2.01
CA ALA A 67 1.78 3.33 1.56
C ALA A 67 3.21 3.49 1.02
N LEU A 68 3.47 4.52 0.20
CA LEU A 68 4.81 4.80 -0.32
C LEU A 68 5.81 5.09 0.80
N LEU A 69 5.42 5.91 1.79
CA LEU A 69 6.28 6.22 2.94
C LEU A 69 6.64 4.96 3.73
N LEU A 70 5.68 4.06 3.94
CA LEU A 70 5.95 2.80 4.64
C LEU A 70 6.75 1.81 3.78
N LEU A 71 6.47 1.74 2.48
CA LEU A 71 7.15 0.85 1.54
C LEU A 71 8.64 1.17 1.42
N THR A 72 9.02 2.45 1.40
CA THR A 72 10.44 2.84 1.35
C THR A 72 11.24 2.30 2.52
N VAL A 73 10.63 2.25 3.71
CA VAL A 73 11.30 1.70 4.90
C VAL A 73 11.29 0.17 4.87
N PHE A 74 10.18 -0.45 4.48
CA PHE A 74 10.11 -1.89 4.32
C PHE A 74 11.18 -2.42 3.35
N VAL A 75 11.37 -1.75 2.20
CA VAL A 75 12.41 -2.10 1.23
C VAL A 75 13.82 -1.87 1.77
N SER A 76 14.02 -0.90 2.68
CA SER A 76 15.31 -0.68 3.32
C SER A 76 15.66 -1.70 4.39
N GLU A 77 14.65 -2.34 5.00
CA GLU A 77 14.84 -3.42 5.97
C GLU A 77 14.95 -4.80 5.31
N LEU A 78 14.65 -4.92 4.01
CA LEU A 78 14.93 -6.15 3.28
C LEU A 78 16.45 -6.37 3.21
N PRO A 79 16.94 -7.57 3.61
CA PRO A 79 18.36 -7.88 3.59
C PRO A 79 18.88 -7.87 2.14
N LYS A 80 19.50 -6.75 1.74
CA LYS A 80 19.94 -6.52 0.36
C LYS A 80 21.31 -7.14 0.04
N SER A 81 22.04 -7.68 1.01
CA SER A 81 23.41 -8.14 0.77
C SER A 81 23.73 -9.54 1.30
N THR A 82 23.01 -10.04 2.30
CA THR A 82 23.41 -11.31 2.95
C THR A 82 23.32 -12.49 2.01
N MET A 83 22.30 -12.59 1.15
CA MET A 83 22.15 -13.74 0.26
C MET A 83 23.25 -13.84 -0.82
N ILE A 84 23.65 -12.71 -1.43
CA ILE A 84 24.72 -12.70 -2.45
C ILE A 84 26.10 -12.89 -1.79
N GLN A 85 26.28 -12.35 -0.57
CA GLN A 85 27.51 -12.56 0.18
C GLN A 85 27.65 -14.02 0.63
N ASP A 86 26.60 -14.63 1.17
CA ASP A 86 26.56 -16.05 1.54
C ASP A 86 26.85 -16.98 0.36
N ILE A 87 26.25 -16.69 -0.81
CA ILE A 87 26.49 -17.49 -2.02
C ILE A 87 27.96 -17.38 -2.44
N ARG A 88 28.53 -16.17 -2.39
CA ARG A 88 29.91 -15.92 -2.79
C ARG A 88 30.92 -16.53 -1.81
N GLU A 89 30.67 -16.46 -0.51
CA GLU A 89 31.51 -17.10 0.52
C GLU A 89 31.51 -18.62 0.36
N ARG A 90 30.32 -19.21 0.15
CA ARG A 90 30.21 -20.65 -0.09
C ARG A 90 30.95 -21.07 -1.36
N ASP A 91 30.82 -20.33 -2.46
CA ASP A 91 31.55 -20.64 -3.70
C ASP A 91 33.07 -20.63 -3.50
N GLN A 92 33.59 -19.69 -2.71
CA GLN A 92 35.01 -19.64 -2.36
C GLN A 92 35.45 -20.85 -1.51
N GLU A 93 34.66 -21.25 -0.51
CA GLU A 93 34.94 -22.46 0.27
C GLU A 93 34.92 -23.74 -0.59
N PHE A 94 33.98 -23.84 -1.54
CA PHE A 94 33.92 -24.93 -2.49
C PHE A 94 35.18 -24.95 -3.37
N GLU A 95 35.59 -23.82 -3.95
CA GLU A 95 36.79 -23.76 -4.77
C GLU A 95 38.05 -24.14 -3.97
N GLU A 96 38.25 -23.62 -2.76
CA GLU A 96 39.40 -24.00 -1.95
C GLU A 96 39.43 -25.51 -1.66
N LYS A 97 38.31 -26.09 -1.26
CA LYS A 97 38.22 -27.50 -0.88
C LYS A 97 38.49 -28.45 -2.06
N TYR A 98 38.00 -28.13 -3.26
CA TYR A 98 38.10 -28.99 -4.44
C TYR A 98 39.25 -28.65 -5.40
N ARG A 99 39.91 -27.50 -5.22
CA ARG A 99 41.14 -27.12 -5.93
C ARG A 99 42.38 -27.66 -5.21
N ASN A 100 42.40 -27.68 -3.87
CA ASN A 100 43.54 -28.18 -3.11
C ASN A 100 43.58 -29.71 -2.97
N GLY A 101 42.46 -30.42 -3.16
CA GLY A 101 42.39 -31.89 -3.10
C GLY A 101 42.78 -32.63 -4.39
N ARG A 102 43.35 -31.93 -5.39
CA ARG A 102 43.70 -32.50 -6.72
C ARG A 102 45.20 -32.67 -6.99
N HIS A 103 46.05 -32.58 -5.96
CA HIS A 103 47.48 -32.88 -6.04
C HIS A 103 47.84 -34.12 -5.23
#